data_AF-A0A138AV68-F1
#
_entry.id   AF-A0A138AV68-F1
#
_cell.length_a   1.000
_cell.length_b   1.000
_cell.length_c   1.000
_cell.angle_alpha   90.00
_cell.angle_beta   90.00
_cell.angle_gamma   90.00
#
_symmetry.space_group_name_H-M   'P 1'
#
loop_
_entity.id
_entity.type
_entity.pdbx_description
1 polymer ?
#
loop_
_entity_poly.entity_id
_entity_poly.type
_entity_poly.pdbx_seq_one_letter_code
_entity_poly.pdbx_strand_id
1 'polypeptide(L)'
;MDAAVELWKRQCLLDDGSLLFPDSDRQPWALPVVEELDRRFNGNPLEGSASGGRFSSKWAEQLAGASEDCRLLGAEVLLVHFLFVESVSYPRKRSTIQESLEGTGIELPAGGVAIRALSQSIGHPGIGFNTRRDVQVGYLINFALRFKHLPAERRAELLDSPWELRDFADDTELSIREMRHILLHLLRPVEFERTSSGTHKREIAAAFSGLLAADGPVDVDEQLLAIRREIERLKGTEKIDFYRGELRGVWSSTGGDSEGVGDLEALRWKKQIVLYGPPGTSKTWQARQLAEAVIRRAALDSWGPDTYFRNSDAVENAVRDNVFWLQLHPGYGYEQFIRGLRLEGDVTRYRPGFLPWVVEQLEQRAAGSDLPRLPGVLVLDEINRTNLSEMLGEAFSLLESGQRGTERELPGFDHDHDPDVLVIPEDLYVIGTMNEIDQSVETLDFALRRRFLWRECPFEADTLLAIVEHRWDREVAARFPFEDAVPQLETMADRAQALNDAIAESPELGRQFQIGHTYFADIAFFIGQWVKGRKARPANGTYLWTAARKPQPPLVDLWNRSLEPLIEQYLAGSDVREHELKRFERIFLG
;
A
#
# COMPACT_ATOMS: atom_id res chain seq x y z
N MET A 1 17.82 -3.13 18.55
CA MET A 1 17.70 -1.98 17.66
C MET A 1 18.13 -0.74 18.42
N ASP A 2 17.45 -0.45 19.54
CA ASP A 2 17.65 0.72 20.40
C ASP A 2 19.11 0.94 20.80
N ALA A 3 19.83 -0.10 21.21
CA ALA A 3 21.24 0.03 21.57
C ALA A 3 22.16 0.45 20.41
N ALA A 4 21.81 0.11 19.16
CA ALA A 4 22.57 0.54 17.99
C ALA A 4 22.28 2.01 17.64
N VAL A 5 21.01 2.41 17.76
CA VAL A 5 20.60 3.81 17.58
C VAL A 5 21.21 4.69 18.66
N GLU A 6 21.20 4.28 19.93
CA GLU A 6 21.85 5.04 21.02
C GLU A 6 23.35 5.21 20.78
N LEU A 7 24.00 4.17 20.25
CA LEU A 7 25.41 4.25 19.87
C LEU A 7 25.61 5.25 18.74
N TRP A 8 24.76 5.21 17.72
CA TRP A 8 24.76 6.19 16.63
C TRP A 8 24.51 7.62 17.12
N LYS A 9 23.55 7.83 18.03
CA LYS A 9 23.23 9.14 18.62
C LYS A 9 24.44 9.70 19.38
N ARG A 10 24.97 8.93 20.32
CA ARG A 10 26.01 9.42 21.25
C ARG A 10 27.40 9.39 20.62
N GLN A 11 27.84 8.23 20.19
CA GLN A 11 29.22 8.05 19.74
C GLN A 11 29.47 8.62 18.36
N CYS A 12 28.47 8.61 17.47
CA CYS A 12 28.67 9.06 16.09
C CYS A 12 28.22 10.50 15.87
N LEU A 13 26.95 10.83 16.13
CA LEU A 13 26.41 12.17 15.86
C LEU A 13 26.98 13.23 16.82
N LEU A 14 27.18 12.91 18.10
CA LEU A 14 27.76 13.85 19.06
C LEU A 14 29.30 13.79 19.11
N ASP A 15 29.88 12.59 19.21
CA ASP A 15 31.32 12.41 19.52
C ASP A 15 32.22 12.02 18.31
N ASP A 16 31.68 12.02 17.09
CA ASP A 16 32.37 11.75 15.81
C ASP A 16 32.92 10.32 15.59
N GLY A 17 32.81 9.43 16.58
CA GLY A 17 33.30 8.05 16.58
C GLY A 17 32.54 7.08 15.67
N SER A 18 33.05 5.85 15.56
CA SER A 18 32.56 4.82 14.63
C SER A 18 31.41 3.97 15.19
N LEU A 19 30.35 3.79 14.40
CA LEU A 19 29.23 2.91 14.70
C LEU A 19 29.60 1.42 14.62
N LEU A 20 30.51 1.07 13.70
CA LEU A 20 30.99 -0.30 13.50
C LEU A 20 32.11 -0.67 14.48
N PHE A 21 32.95 0.30 14.85
CA PHE A 21 34.13 0.12 15.70
C PHE A 21 34.12 1.14 16.85
N PRO A 22 33.19 1.01 17.81
CA PRO A 22 32.96 2.00 18.87
C PRO A 22 34.16 2.19 19.82
N ASP A 23 35.03 1.20 19.93
CA ASP A 23 36.23 1.23 20.76
C ASP A 23 37.48 1.71 20.00
N SER A 24 37.34 2.14 18.75
CA SER A 24 38.47 2.62 17.93
C SER A 24 38.65 4.14 18.04
N ASP A 25 39.88 4.60 17.83
CA ASP A 25 40.21 6.03 17.75
C ASP A 25 39.79 6.67 16.41
N ARG A 26 39.09 5.93 15.53
CA ARG A 26 38.64 6.47 14.23
C ARG A 26 37.47 7.42 14.43
N GLN A 27 37.44 8.50 13.65
CA GLN A 27 36.40 9.52 13.71
C GLN A 27 35.68 9.69 12.36
N PRO A 28 35.01 8.64 11.83
CA PRO A 28 34.39 8.70 10.52
C PRO A 28 33.24 9.72 10.44
N TRP A 29 32.62 10.10 11.56
CA TRP A 29 31.52 11.08 11.59
C TRP A 29 32.00 12.53 11.79
N ALA A 30 33.31 12.77 11.83
CA ALA A 30 33.85 14.12 11.92
C ALA A 30 33.47 14.96 10.69
N LEU A 31 33.24 16.26 10.90
CA LEU A 31 32.79 17.17 9.84
C LEU A 31 33.60 17.09 8.53
N PRO A 32 34.95 17.06 8.52
CA PRO A 32 35.72 16.97 7.28
C PRO A 32 35.47 15.68 6.48
N VAL A 33 35.16 14.57 7.16
CA VAL A 33 34.86 13.28 6.52
C VAL A 33 33.44 13.29 5.94
N VAL A 34 32.49 13.88 6.66
CA VAL A 34 31.11 14.08 6.19
C VAL A 34 31.08 15.00 4.97
N GLU A 35 31.84 16.10 4.98
CA GLU A 35 32.03 17.01 3.83
C GLU A 35 32.66 16.28 2.63
N GLU A 36 33.60 15.36 2.87
CA GLU A 36 34.16 14.53 1.80
C GLU A 36 33.11 13.61 1.17
N LEU A 37 32.33 12.91 2.00
CA LEU A 37 31.30 12.00 1.54
C LEU A 37 30.20 12.76 0.77
N ASP A 38 29.72 13.89 1.30
CA ASP A 38 28.70 14.72 0.65
C ASP A 38 29.16 15.22 -0.71
N ARG A 39 30.36 15.81 -0.80
CA ARG A 39 30.93 16.30 -2.07
C ARG A 39 31.08 15.20 -3.11
N ARG A 40 31.46 13.98 -2.70
CA ARG A 40 31.64 12.84 -3.62
C ARG A 40 30.34 12.22 -4.08
N PHE A 41 29.32 12.22 -3.21
CA PHE A 41 28.07 11.54 -3.47
C PHE A 41 26.97 12.50 -3.94
N ASN A 42 26.55 13.44 -3.09
CA ASN A 42 25.53 14.44 -3.40
C ASN A 42 26.05 15.50 -4.36
N GLY A 43 27.32 15.90 -4.23
CA GLY A 43 27.98 16.86 -5.13
C GLY A 43 28.37 16.32 -6.51
N ASN A 44 28.22 15.01 -6.73
CA ASN A 44 28.53 14.35 -8.01
C ASN A 44 27.53 13.22 -8.30
N PRO A 45 26.25 13.54 -8.57
CA PRO A 45 25.21 12.53 -8.77
C PRO A 45 25.41 11.79 -10.10
N LEU A 46 25.35 10.46 -10.06
CA LEU A 46 25.40 9.60 -11.25
C LEU A 46 23.98 9.16 -11.66
N GLU A 47 23.43 9.79 -12.70
CA GLU A 47 22.08 9.50 -13.20
C GLU A 47 22.04 8.43 -14.31
N GLY A 48 20.86 7.86 -14.56
CA GLY A 48 20.61 6.96 -15.68
C GLY A 48 21.46 5.68 -15.65
N SER A 49 21.93 5.25 -16.82
CA SER A 49 22.69 4.00 -17.05
C SER A 49 24.17 4.09 -16.69
N ALA A 50 24.64 5.21 -16.12
CA ALA A 50 26.00 5.37 -15.63
C ALA A 50 26.39 4.19 -14.72
N SER A 51 27.62 3.69 -14.90
CA SER A 51 28.18 2.57 -14.13
C SER A 51 27.32 1.28 -14.19
N GLY A 52 26.56 1.06 -15.26
CA GLY A 52 25.69 -0.11 -15.38
C GLY A 52 24.35 0.01 -14.64
N GLY A 53 23.97 1.22 -14.21
CA GLY A 53 22.64 1.56 -13.68
C GLY A 53 22.36 1.09 -12.26
N ARG A 54 23.28 0.37 -11.61
CA ARG A 54 23.10 -0.16 -10.25
C ARG A 54 23.64 0.80 -9.19
N PHE A 55 22.94 0.90 -8.06
CA PHE A 55 23.40 1.69 -6.90
C PHE A 55 24.83 1.32 -6.48
N SER A 56 25.16 0.03 -6.32
CA SER A 56 26.49 -0.38 -5.85
C SER A 56 27.62 0.03 -6.79
N SER A 57 27.39 -0.01 -8.10
CA SER A 57 28.37 0.40 -9.10
C SER A 57 28.59 1.91 -9.11
N LYS A 58 27.50 2.69 -9.02
CA LYS A 58 27.56 4.16 -8.91
C LYS A 58 28.25 4.58 -7.61
N TRP A 59 27.87 3.95 -6.50
CA TRP A 59 28.46 4.15 -5.17
C TRP A 59 29.97 3.90 -5.17
N ALA A 60 30.42 2.78 -5.76
CA ALA A 60 31.84 2.47 -5.86
C ALA A 60 32.62 3.50 -6.71
N GLU A 61 32.02 3.99 -7.80
CA GLU A 61 32.61 5.02 -8.66
C GLU A 61 32.70 6.38 -7.96
N GLN A 62 31.63 6.80 -7.29
CA GLN A 62 31.59 8.06 -6.53
C GLN A 62 32.59 8.07 -5.37
N LEU A 63 32.80 6.92 -4.72
CA LEU A 63 33.79 6.76 -3.64
C LEU A 63 35.18 6.34 -4.12
N ALA A 64 35.45 6.36 -5.43
CA ALA A 64 36.77 6.06 -5.96
C ALA A 64 37.81 7.08 -5.44
N GLY A 65 38.89 6.58 -4.83
CA GLY A 65 39.93 7.41 -4.22
C GLY A 65 39.49 8.19 -2.97
N ALA A 66 38.37 7.83 -2.35
CA ALA A 66 37.98 8.34 -1.03
C ALA A 66 38.92 7.84 0.07
N SER A 67 39.07 8.64 1.14
CA SER A 67 39.79 8.22 2.34
C SER A 67 39.17 6.96 2.98
N GLU A 68 39.95 6.22 3.76
CA GLU A 68 39.44 5.05 4.49
C GLU A 68 38.27 5.43 5.41
N ASP A 69 38.38 6.55 6.12
CA ASP A 69 37.32 7.02 7.02
C ASP A 69 36.08 7.50 6.25
N CYS A 70 36.23 8.07 5.05
CA CYS A 70 35.08 8.38 4.18
C CYS A 70 34.36 7.11 3.70
N ARG A 71 35.10 6.06 3.34
CA ARG A 71 34.51 4.75 2.99
C ARG A 71 33.84 4.09 4.19
N LEU A 72 34.44 4.20 5.38
CA LEU A 72 33.86 3.74 6.63
C LEU A 72 32.57 4.48 6.97
N LEU A 73 32.56 5.82 6.87
CA LEU A 73 31.34 6.62 7.04
C LEU A 73 30.26 6.20 6.05
N GLY A 74 30.60 6.01 4.78
CA GLY A 74 29.65 5.52 3.78
C GLY A 74 29.03 4.17 4.15
N ALA A 75 29.84 3.23 4.66
CA ALA A 75 29.34 1.94 5.16
C ALA A 75 28.40 2.12 6.37
N GLU A 76 28.70 3.02 7.29
CA GLU A 76 27.88 3.30 8.48
C GLU A 76 26.57 4.02 8.13
N VAL A 77 26.56 4.92 7.16
CA VAL A 77 25.34 5.53 6.63
C VAL A 77 24.42 4.48 6.00
N LEU A 78 24.98 3.54 5.23
CA LEU A 78 24.22 2.40 4.70
C LEU A 78 23.69 1.49 5.81
N LEU A 79 24.45 1.29 6.88
CA LEU A 79 24.00 0.55 8.06
C LEU A 79 22.76 1.22 8.65
N VAL A 80 22.80 2.54 8.90
CA VAL A 80 21.66 3.32 9.41
C VAL A 80 20.44 3.20 8.51
N HIS A 81 20.62 3.35 7.19
CA HIS A 81 19.55 3.14 6.21
C HIS A 81 18.90 1.76 6.36
N PHE A 82 19.68 0.70 6.56
CA PHE A 82 19.17 -0.67 6.70
C PHE A 82 18.60 -1.03 8.08
N LEU A 83 18.71 -0.15 9.09
CA LEU A 83 18.10 -0.40 10.40
C LEU A 83 16.58 -0.49 10.31
N PHE A 84 15.96 0.29 9.42
CA PHE A 84 14.51 0.28 9.27
C PHE A 84 14.00 -0.85 8.37
N VAL A 85 14.70 -1.11 7.26
CA VAL A 85 14.21 -1.92 6.14
C VAL A 85 14.03 -3.39 6.48
N GLU A 86 12.80 -3.90 6.42
CA GLU A 86 12.49 -5.32 6.61
C GLU A 86 12.63 -6.14 5.31
N SER A 87 12.36 -5.54 4.15
CA SER A 87 12.36 -6.20 2.83
C SER A 87 13.73 -6.67 2.31
N VAL A 88 14.82 -6.42 3.03
CA VAL A 88 16.18 -6.81 2.62
C VAL A 88 16.74 -7.81 3.63
N SER A 89 17.20 -8.97 3.16
CA SER A 89 17.72 -10.01 4.05
C SER A 89 19.01 -9.58 4.77
N TYR A 90 19.21 -10.06 6.00
CA TYR A 90 20.40 -9.78 6.80
C TYR A 90 21.73 -10.05 6.06
N PRO A 91 21.92 -11.20 5.36
CA PRO A 91 23.13 -11.43 4.58
C PRO A 91 23.35 -10.39 3.48
N ARG A 92 22.27 -9.95 2.82
CA ARG A 92 22.34 -8.95 1.76
C ARG A 92 22.70 -7.57 2.31
N LYS A 93 22.07 -7.14 3.41
CA LYS A 93 22.43 -5.91 4.13
C LYS A 93 23.93 -5.88 4.42
N ARG A 94 24.46 -6.97 5.01
CA ARG A 94 25.90 -7.08 5.31
C ARG A 94 26.78 -7.03 4.07
N SER A 95 26.44 -7.76 3.01
CA SER A 95 27.19 -7.74 1.75
C SER A 95 27.29 -6.32 1.20
N THR A 96 26.17 -5.60 1.13
CA THR A 96 26.14 -4.24 0.58
C THR A 96 26.93 -3.25 1.44
N ILE A 97 26.91 -3.40 2.77
CA ILE A 97 27.74 -2.58 3.64
C ILE A 97 29.23 -2.93 3.43
N GLN A 98 29.58 -4.21 3.33
CA GLN A 98 30.97 -4.67 3.11
C GLN A 98 31.52 -4.18 1.76
N GLU A 99 30.69 -4.17 0.71
CA GLU A 99 31.04 -3.65 -0.62
C GLU A 99 31.56 -2.19 -0.55
N SER A 100 31.08 -1.39 0.41
CA SER A 100 31.55 0.00 0.61
C SER A 100 32.95 0.11 1.21
N LEU A 101 33.43 -0.97 1.85
CA LEU A 101 34.74 -1.05 2.49
C LEU A 101 35.78 -1.72 1.60
N GLU A 102 35.41 -2.22 0.42
CA GLU A 102 36.35 -2.88 -0.49
C GLU A 102 37.57 -1.99 -0.78
N GLY A 103 38.77 -2.56 -0.74
CA GLY A 103 40.02 -1.82 -0.96
C GLY A 103 40.55 -1.01 0.23
N THR A 104 39.83 -0.92 1.35
CA THR A 104 40.31 -0.26 2.58
C THR A 104 41.06 -1.19 3.53
N GLY A 105 40.93 -2.50 3.36
CA GLY A 105 41.41 -3.49 4.33
C GLY A 105 40.55 -3.60 5.59
N ILE A 106 39.44 -2.86 5.69
CA ILE A 106 38.49 -2.93 6.80
C ILE A 106 37.46 -4.04 6.54
N GLU A 107 37.37 -5.00 7.46
CA GLU A 107 36.35 -6.05 7.44
C GLU A 107 35.24 -5.75 8.44
N LEU A 108 33.98 -6.00 8.04
CA LEU A 108 32.86 -5.85 8.94
C LEU A 108 33.00 -6.81 10.13
N PRO A 109 32.81 -6.33 11.36
CA PRO A 109 32.95 -7.16 12.53
C PRO A 109 31.92 -8.31 12.49
N ALA A 110 32.36 -9.50 12.87
CA ALA A 110 31.51 -10.69 12.87
C ALA A 110 30.29 -10.51 13.79
N GLY A 111 30.48 -9.78 14.89
CA GLY A 111 29.43 -9.34 15.81
C GLY A 111 29.68 -7.92 16.30
N GLY A 112 28.63 -7.27 16.78
CA GLY A 112 28.64 -5.88 17.24
C GLY A 112 27.21 -5.42 17.43
N VAL A 113 26.98 -4.42 18.26
CA VAL A 113 25.60 -3.97 18.56
C VAL A 113 24.90 -3.50 17.28
N ALA A 114 25.56 -2.67 16.48
CA ALA A 114 25.05 -2.16 15.20
C ALA A 114 24.79 -3.28 14.18
N ILE A 115 25.73 -4.20 14.02
CA ILE A 115 25.61 -5.33 13.10
C ILE A 115 24.47 -6.28 13.51
N ARG A 116 24.31 -6.59 14.79
CA ARG A 116 23.19 -7.43 15.29
C ARG A 116 21.83 -6.75 15.10
N ALA A 117 21.77 -5.42 15.07
CA ALA A 117 20.52 -4.70 14.86
C ALA A 117 19.94 -4.89 13.45
N LEU A 118 20.78 -5.17 12.45
CA LEU A 118 20.34 -5.39 11.06
C LEU A 118 19.39 -6.59 10.89
N SER A 119 19.37 -7.53 11.83
CA SER A 119 18.48 -8.70 11.80
C SER A 119 17.11 -8.46 12.46
N GLN A 120 16.88 -7.28 13.06
CA GLN A 120 15.64 -6.99 13.77
C GLN A 120 14.62 -6.25 12.90
N SER A 121 15.08 -5.29 12.08
CA SER A 121 14.26 -4.47 11.16
C SER A 121 13.05 -3.76 11.84
N ILE A 122 12.41 -2.80 11.17
CA ILE A 122 11.32 -2.01 11.77
C ILE A 122 10.08 -1.98 10.88
N GLY A 123 10.25 -1.83 9.56
CA GLY A 123 9.13 -1.73 8.65
C GLY A 123 9.50 -1.88 7.17
N HIS A 124 8.46 -1.87 6.34
CA HIS A 124 8.54 -2.01 4.90
C HIS A 124 8.29 -0.65 4.24
N PRO A 125 9.33 0.09 3.82
CA PRO A 125 9.18 1.46 3.36
C PRO A 125 8.68 1.61 1.90
N GLY A 126 8.21 0.52 1.29
CA GLY A 126 7.85 0.47 -0.13
C GLY A 126 9.06 0.25 -1.05
N ILE A 127 8.81 -0.02 -2.33
CA ILE A 127 9.86 -0.35 -3.30
C ILE A 127 10.54 0.92 -3.82
N GLY A 128 9.82 2.04 -3.90
CA GLY A 128 10.39 3.36 -4.20
C GLY A 128 11.59 3.71 -3.30
N PHE A 129 11.49 3.40 -2.00
CA PHE A 129 12.58 3.59 -1.04
C PHE A 129 13.82 2.74 -1.36
N ASN A 130 13.62 1.46 -1.73
CA ASN A 130 14.70 0.53 -2.01
C ASN A 130 15.38 0.79 -3.35
N THR A 131 14.61 1.25 -4.35
CA THR A 131 15.07 1.54 -5.71
C THR A 131 15.78 2.89 -5.80
N ARG A 132 15.24 3.93 -5.18
CA ARG A 132 15.85 5.26 -5.08
C ARG A 132 16.72 5.41 -3.85
N ARG A 133 17.53 4.38 -3.55
CA ARG A 133 18.48 4.38 -2.42
C ARG A 133 19.44 5.57 -2.50
N ASP A 134 19.77 6.02 -3.71
CA ASP A 134 20.54 7.24 -3.96
C ASP A 134 19.97 8.45 -3.22
N VAL A 135 18.65 8.65 -3.32
CA VAL A 135 17.95 9.77 -2.67
C VAL A 135 17.94 9.60 -1.16
N GLN A 136 17.65 8.39 -0.68
CA GLN A 136 17.52 8.12 0.76
C GLN A 136 18.87 8.25 1.50
N VAL A 137 19.94 7.71 0.90
CA VAL A 137 21.30 7.82 1.43
C VAL A 137 21.81 9.25 1.29
N GLY A 138 21.52 9.92 0.17
CA GLY A 138 21.87 11.33 -0.03
C GLY A 138 21.24 12.23 1.03
N TYR A 139 19.98 11.99 1.39
CA TYR A 139 19.29 12.68 2.48
C TYR A 139 20.00 12.47 3.84
N LEU A 140 20.41 11.24 4.18
CA LEU A 140 21.13 10.97 5.44
C LEU A 140 22.47 11.71 5.51
N ILE A 141 23.21 11.73 4.40
CA ILE A 141 24.48 12.45 4.30
C ILE A 141 24.24 13.95 4.47
N ASN A 142 23.24 14.51 3.79
CA ASN A 142 22.87 15.93 3.92
C ASN A 142 22.45 16.30 5.34
N PHE A 143 21.62 15.46 5.99
CA PHE A 143 21.24 15.64 7.39
C PHE A 143 22.48 15.66 8.29
N ALA A 144 23.37 14.67 8.14
CA ALA A 144 24.60 14.60 8.93
C ALA A 144 25.48 15.83 8.70
N LEU A 145 25.63 16.30 7.46
CA LEU A 145 26.41 17.49 7.14
C LEU A 145 25.87 18.74 7.84
N ARG A 146 24.57 19.04 7.64
CA ARG A 146 23.91 20.18 8.30
C ARG A 146 24.04 20.08 9.81
N PHE A 147 23.85 18.88 10.37
CA PHE A 147 23.92 18.64 11.81
C PHE A 147 25.33 18.88 12.36
N LYS A 148 26.36 18.44 11.64
CA LYS A 148 27.76 18.63 12.03
C LYS A 148 28.24 20.07 11.87
N HIS A 149 27.58 20.90 11.09
CA HIS A 149 27.86 22.35 11.09
C HIS A 149 27.32 23.07 12.34
N LEU A 150 26.39 22.48 13.09
CA LEU A 150 25.92 23.06 14.35
C LEU A 150 27.02 22.98 15.42
N PRO A 151 27.10 23.94 16.35
CA PRO A 151 27.91 23.82 17.56
C PRO A 151 27.56 22.58 18.38
N ALA A 152 28.54 21.97 19.06
CA ALA A 152 28.35 20.71 19.78
C ALA A 152 27.22 20.76 20.83
N GLU A 153 27.10 21.86 21.58
CA GLU A 153 26.01 22.05 22.55
C GLU A 153 24.64 22.04 21.85
N ARG A 154 24.53 22.72 20.71
CA ARG A 154 23.29 22.79 19.93
C ARG A 154 22.89 21.45 19.32
N ARG A 155 23.85 20.61 18.96
CA ARG A 155 23.61 19.24 18.47
C ARG A 155 22.90 18.38 19.51
N ALA A 156 23.34 18.46 20.78
CA ALA A 156 22.75 17.70 21.87
C ALA A 156 21.32 18.17 22.17
N GLU A 157 21.11 19.49 22.28
CA GLU A 157 19.78 20.09 22.45
C GLU A 157 18.81 19.66 21.34
N LEU A 158 19.27 19.71 20.09
CA LEU A 158 18.44 19.35 18.93
C LEU A 158 17.98 17.88 18.99
N LEU A 159 18.87 16.95 19.36
CA LEU A 159 18.51 15.52 19.47
C LEU A 159 17.60 15.21 20.67
N ASP A 160 17.51 16.13 21.62
CA ASP A 160 16.65 16.01 22.80
C ASP A 160 15.29 16.70 22.63
N SER A 161 15.18 17.66 21.70
CA SER A 161 13.95 18.38 21.34
C SER A 161 13.29 17.75 20.09
N PRO A 162 12.21 16.94 20.25
CA PRO A 162 11.63 16.19 19.13
C PRO A 162 11.11 17.10 18.01
N TRP A 163 10.46 18.20 18.35
CA TRP A 163 9.85 19.10 17.36
C TRP A 163 10.89 19.94 16.64
N GLU A 164 11.93 20.43 17.34
CA GLU A 164 13.06 21.08 16.68
C GLU A 164 13.81 20.11 15.77
N LEU A 165 13.94 18.84 16.16
CA LEU A 165 14.54 17.80 15.32
C LEU A 165 13.72 17.55 14.05
N ARG A 166 12.38 17.52 14.14
CA ARG A 166 11.47 17.43 13.00
C ARG A 166 11.68 18.62 12.06
N ASP A 167 11.61 19.83 12.60
CA ASP A 167 11.74 21.06 11.80
C ASP A 167 13.12 21.12 11.12
N PHE A 168 14.18 20.69 11.81
CA PHE A 168 15.52 20.59 11.24
C PHE A 168 15.64 19.48 10.18
N ALA A 169 14.97 18.34 10.35
CA ALA A 169 14.93 17.28 9.36
C ALA A 169 14.23 17.77 8.07
N ASP A 170 13.19 18.58 8.21
CA ASP A 170 12.42 19.15 7.10
C ASP A 170 13.12 20.32 6.40
N ASP A 171 14.09 20.97 7.04
CA ASP A 171 14.84 22.09 6.46
C ASP A 171 15.96 21.63 5.50
N THR A 172 15.59 21.07 4.35
CA THR A 172 16.53 20.64 3.30
C THR A 172 16.05 20.99 1.89
N GLU A 173 17.00 21.23 0.99
CA GLU A 173 16.75 21.46 -0.44
C GLU A 173 16.55 20.16 -1.23
N LEU A 174 16.89 19.01 -0.65
CA LEU A 174 16.68 17.70 -1.27
C LEU A 174 15.20 17.33 -1.24
N SER A 175 14.74 16.54 -2.22
CA SER A 175 13.38 16.00 -2.20
C SER A 175 13.17 15.17 -0.92
N ILE A 176 12.40 15.73 0.01
CA ILE A 176 12.06 15.13 1.29
C ILE A 176 11.07 14.00 1.01
N ARG A 177 11.50 12.76 1.27
CA ARG A 177 10.62 11.59 1.16
C ARG A 177 10.73 10.71 2.40
N GLU A 178 10.75 9.40 2.21
CA GLU A 178 10.50 8.41 3.25
C GLU A 178 11.59 8.37 4.32
N MET A 179 12.87 8.59 3.97
CA MET A 179 13.99 8.53 4.92
C MET A 179 13.87 9.57 6.03
N ARG A 180 13.24 10.72 5.79
CA ARG A 180 13.06 11.74 6.84
C ARG A 180 12.21 11.21 8.00
N HIS A 181 11.16 10.46 7.69
CA HIS A 181 10.26 9.88 8.67
C HIS A 181 10.96 8.76 9.43
N ILE A 182 11.71 7.93 8.71
CA ILE A 182 12.51 6.85 9.27
C ILE A 182 13.58 7.41 10.22
N LEU A 183 14.29 8.47 9.82
CA LEU A 183 15.32 9.12 10.63
C LEU A 183 14.74 9.63 11.95
N LEU A 184 13.60 10.34 11.91
CA LEU A 184 12.92 10.82 13.10
C LEU A 184 12.50 9.67 14.01
N HIS A 185 11.92 8.60 13.45
CA HIS A 185 11.55 7.41 14.22
C HIS A 185 12.78 6.72 14.85
N LEU A 186 13.88 6.58 14.11
CA LEU A 186 15.09 5.97 14.65
C LEU A 186 15.60 6.80 15.84
N LEU A 187 15.73 8.12 15.69
CA LEU A 187 16.30 8.98 16.73
C LEU A 187 15.34 9.19 17.92
N ARG A 188 14.02 9.15 17.69
CA ARG A 188 12.97 9.47 18.65
C ARG A 188 11.74 8.57 18.45
N PRO A 189 11.84 7.25 18.75
CA PRO A 189 10.80 6.27 18.45
C PRO A 189 9.55 6.39 19.32
N VAL A 190 9.62 7.17 20.40
CA VAL A 190 8.47 7.45 21.27
C VAL A 190 7.58 8.53 20.66
N GLU A 191 8.17 9.60 20.13
CA GLU A 191 7.43 10.74 19.56
C GLU A 191 7.05 10.54 18.10
N PHE A 192 7.85 9.80 17.33
CA PHE A 192 7.61 9.58 15.91
C PHE A 192 7.28 8.13 15.61
N GLU A 193 6.17 7.92 14.89
CA GLU A 193 5.71 6.60 14.50
C GLU A 193 6.66 5.88 13.55
N ARG A 194 6.61 4.54 13.60
CA ARG A 194 7.41 3.63 12.74
C ARG A 194 6.95 3.57 11.29
N THR A 195 6.66 4.72 10.70
CA THR A 195 6.16 4.87 9.34
C THR A 195 7.15 5.61 8.48
N SER A 196 7.19 5.22 7.21
CA SER A 196 7.98 5.85 6.17
C SER A 196 7.14 6.77 5.27
N SER A 197 5.81 6.76 5.39
CA SER A 197 4.89 7.49 4.49
C SER A 197 4.17 8.61 5.22
N GLY A 198 4.30 9.83 4.71
CA GLY A 198 3.55 10.99 5.19
C GLY A 198 2.05 10.90 4.90
N THR A 199 1.64 10.14 3.88
CA THR A 199 0.22 9.86 3.61
C THR A 199 -0.35 8.96 4.69
N HIS A 200 0.31 7.85 5.03
CA HIS A 200 -0.12 7.00 6.15
C HIS A 200 -0.22 7.78 7.46
N LYS A 201 0.73 8.70 7.75
CA LYS A 201 0.63 9.57 8.93
C LYS A 201 -0.68 10.35 8.98
N ARG A 202 -1.05 10.99 7.87
CA ARG A 202 -2.28 11.79 7.76
C ARG A 202 -3.54 10.93 7.83
N GLU A 203 -3.53 9.75 7.20
CA GLU A 203 -4.65 8.81 7.26
C GLU A 203 -4.89 8.27 8.66
N ILE A 204 -3.81 7.91 9.37
CA ILE A 204 -3.88 7.48 10.77
C ILE A 204 -4.36 8.64 11.65
N ALA A 205 -3.88 9.86 11.46
CA ALA A 205 -4.35 11.00 12.26
C ALA A 205 -5.80 11.39 11.96
N ALA A 206 -6.26 11.19 10.72
CA ALA A 206 -7.62 11.45 10.30
C ALA A 206 -8.61 10.38 10.80
N ALA A 207 -8.31 9.08 10.61
CA ALA A 207 -8.74 7.97 11.49
C ALA A 207 -8.52 8.39 12.95
N PHE A 208 -9.13 7.88 14.00
CA PHE A 208 -8.75 8.28 15.38
C PHE A 208 -8.76 9.79 15.77
N SER A 209 -9.11 10.75 14.89
CA SER A 209 -9.15 12.19 15.24
C SER A 209 -10.13 12.49 16.37
N GLY A 210 -11.16 11.64 16.54
CA GLY A 210 -12.08 11.70 17.69
C GLY A 210 -11.43 11.37 19.04
N LEU A 211 -10.19 10.89 19.07
CA LEU A 211 -9.38 10.74 20.29
C LEU A 211 -8.70 12.05 20.72
N LEU A 212 -8.64 13.04 19.82
CA LEU A 212 -8.00 14.32 20.08
C LEU A 212 -8.99 15.28 20.74
N ALA A 213 -8.47 16.13 21.61
CA ALA A 213 -9.20 17.28 22.13
C ALA A 213 -9.46 18.30 20.99
N ALA A 214 -10.52 19.11 21.12
CA ALA A 214 -10.90 20.10 20.11
C ALA A 214 -9.84 21.20 19.90
N ASP A 215 -9.06 21.51 20.93
CA ASP A 215 -7.89 22.39 20.93
C ASP A 215 -6.57 21.61 20.82
N GLY A 216 -6.64 20.38 20.32
CA GLY A 216 -5.50 19.49 20.14
C GLY A 216 -4.47 19.99 19.12
N PRO A 217 -3.36 19.26 18.99
CA PRO A 217 -2.29 19.63 18.08
C PRO A 217 -2.75 19.65 16.62
N VAL A 218 -2.19 20.57 15.84
CA VAL A 218 -2.43 20.69 14.40
C VAL A 218 -1.43 19.88 13.59
N ASP A 219 -0.19 19.79 14.06
CA ASP A 219 0.87 19.01 13.40
C ASP A 219 0.58 17.51 13.46
N VAL A 220 0.84 16.82 12.34
CA VAL A 220 0.50 15.40 12.20
C VAL A 220 1.30 14.51 13.15
N ASP A 221 2.56 14.81 13.43
CA ASP A 221 3.37 13.99 14.35
C ASP A 221 2.95 14.19 15.81
N GLU A 222 2.60 15.41 16.17
CA GLU A 222 2.01 15.71 17.48
C GLU A 222 0.64 15.04 17.67
N GLN A 223 -0.20 15.05 16.62
CA GLN A 223 -1.48 14.33 16.61
C GLN A 223 -1.28 12.83 16.80
N LEU A 224 -0.36 12.21 16.07
CA LEU A 224 -0.07 10.78 16.18
C LEU A 224 0.40 10.40 17.58
N LEU A 225 1.28 11.21 18.19
CA LEU A 225 1.73 10.96 19.56
C LEU A 225 0.57 11.04 20.57
N ALA A 226 -0.31 12.03 20.44
CA ALA A 226 -1.49 12.17 21.29
C ALA A 226 -2.47 10.99 21.11
N ILE A 227 -2.75 10.62 19.86
CA ILE A 227 -3.57 9.46 19.50
C ILE A 227 -2.99 8.17 20.09
N ARG A 228 -1.68 7.93 19.91
CA ARG A 228 -0.99 6.75 20.46
C ARG A 228 -1.21 6.65 21.95
N ARG A 229 -0.92 7.71 22.71
CA ARG A 229 -1.03 7.71 24.17
C ARG A 229 -2.44 7.39 24.64
N GLU A 230 -3.44 7.91 23.95
CA GLU A 230 -4.84 7.64 24.29
C GLU A 230 -5.23 6.19 23.99
N ILE A 231 -4.79 5.62 22.86
CA ILE A 231 -5.01 4.20 22.55
C ILE A 231 -4.27 3.30 23.56
N GLU A 232 -3.03 3.61 23.90
CA GLU A 232 -2.25 2.86 24.90
C GLU A 232 -2.95 2.86 26.26
N ARG A 233 -3.51 4.01 26.67
CA ARG A 233 -4.32 4.17 27.88
C ARG A 233 -5.59 3.30 27.82
N LEU A 234 -6.32 3.33 26.72
CA LEU A 234 -7.57 2.58 26.53
C LEU A 234 -7.34 1.06 26.51
N LYS A 235 -6.23 0.62 25.90
CA LYS A 235 -5.87 -0.79 25.79
C LYS A 235 -5.08 -1.33 26.97
N GLY A 236 -4.58 -0.46 27.85
CA GLY A 236 -3.74 -0.85 28.99
C GLY A 236 -2.41 -1.48 28.56
N THR A 237 -1.85 -1.05 27.41
CA THR A 237 -0.59 -1.58 26.87
C THR A 237 0.18 -0.48 26.13
N GLU A 238 1.50 -0.49 26.29
CA GLU A 238 2.42 0.42 25.55
C GLU A 238 2.85 -0.18 24.20
N LYS A 239 2.38 -1.40 23.88
CA LYS A 239 2.77 -2.12 22.66
C LYS A 239 1.68 -2.05 21.61
N ILE A 240 1.41 -0.85 21.10
CA ILE A 240 0.49 -0.65 19.97
C ILE A 240 1.25 -0.39 18.66
N ASP A 241 0.60 -0.78 17.57
CA ASP A 241 1.16 -0.71 16.23
C ASP A 241 0.05 -0.48 15.21
N PHE A 242 0.02 0.71 14.59
CA PHE A 242 -1.02 1.10 13.64
C PHE A 242 -1.08 0.21 12.40
N TYR A 243 -0.01 -0.50 12.05
CA TYR A 243 0.01 -1.41 10.90
C TYR A 243 -0.46 -2.83 11.23
N ARG A 244 -0.95 -3.08 12.46
CA ARG A 244 -1.34 -4.41 12.92
C ARG A 244 -2.76 -4.44 13.50
N GLY A 245 -3.42 -5.58 13.31
CA GLY A 245 -4.69 -5.92 13.94
C GLY A 245 -5.80 -4.91 13.65
N GLU A 246 -6.61 -4.64 14.67
CA GLU A 246 -7.80 -3.78 14.60
C GLU A 246 -7.49 -2.33 14.21
N LEU A 247 -6.30 -1.80 14.57
CA LEU A 247 -5.94 -0.42 14.26
C LEU A 247 -5.80 -0.20 12.76
N ARG A 248 -5.16 -1.14 12.06
CA ARG A 248 -5.01 -1.07 10.61
C ARG A 248 -6.36 -1.03 9.91
N GLY A 249 -7.32 -1.82 10.39
CA GLY A 249 -8.68 -1.87 9.81
C GLY A 249 -9.46 -0.55 9.91
N VAL A 250 -9.07 0.37 10.80
CA VAL A 250 -9.76 1.67 10.95
C VAL A 250 -9.28 2.68 9.89
N TRP A 251 -7.99 2.70 9.57
CA TRP A 251 -7.39 3.76 8.74
C TRP A 251 -7.02 3.31 7.33
N SER A 252 -6.67 2.03 7.12
CA SER A 252 -6.17 1.53 5.84
C SER A 252 -7.33 1.23 4.88
N SER A 253 -7.54 2.05 3.85
CA SER A 253 -8.60 1.87 2.85
C SER A 253 -8.13 1.38 1.47
N THR A 254 -6.86 0.99 1.34
CA THR A 254 -6.14 0.39 0.19
C THR A 254 -5.45 1.33 -0.81
N GLY A 255 -4.15 1.07 -1.00
CA GLY A 255 -3.44 0.98 -2.29
C GLY A 255 -3.37 2.27 -3.11
N GLY A 256 -2.61 3.24 -2.63
CA GLY A 256 -2.21 4.38 -3.44
C GLY A 256 -1.59 5.47 -2.58
N ASP A 257 -0.27 5.67 -2.68
CA ASP A 257 0.42 6.86 -2.17
C ASP A 257 0.01 8.08 -3.01
N SER A 258 -1.26 8.50 -2.93
CA SER A 258 -1.64 9.82 -3.42
C SER A 258 -1.40 10.83 -2.28
N GLU A 259 -0.78 11.97 -2.57
CA GLU A 259 -0.59 13.04 -1.57
C GLU A 259 -1.91 13.75 -1.20
N GLY A 260 -3.05 13.32 -1.76
CA GLY A 260 -4.37 13.91 -1.63
C GLY A 260 -5.30 13.24 -0.61
N VAL A 261 -6.61 13.41 -0.81
CA VAL A 261 -7.66 12.84 0.06
C VAL A 261 -7.74 11.33 -0.18
N GLY A 262 -7.54 10.53 0.87
CA GLY A 262 -7.66 9.08 0.81
C GLY A 262 -9.10 8.61 0.51
N ASP A 263 -9.23 7.40 -0.03
CA ASP A 263 -10.50 6.89 -0.57
C ASP A 263 -11.61 6.77 0.47
N LEU A 264 -11.26 6.48 1.72
CA LEU A 264 -12.23 6.45 2.82
C LEU A 264 -12.88 7.81 3.02
N GLU A 265 -12.10 8.89 3.07
CA GLU A 265 -12.63 10.24 3.26
C GLU A 265 -13.40 10.71 2.03
N ALA A 266 -12.91 10.37 0.84
CA ALA A 266 -13.60 10.63 -0.42
C ALA A 266 -14.98 9.94 -0.46
N LEU A 267 -15.06 8.67 -0.04
CA LEU A 267 -16.30 7.91 0.08
C LEU A 267 -17.20 8.47 1.18
N ARG A 268 -16.65 8.86 2.34
CA ARG A 268 -17.41 9.50 3.42
C ARG A 268 -18.08 10.80 2.98
N TRP A 269 -17.43 11.55 2.09
CA TRP A 269 -17.98 12.78 1.52
C TRP A 269 -19.04 12.52 0.44
N LYS A 270 -18.72 11.77 -0.61
CA LYS A 270 -19.64 11.59 -1.75
C LYS A 270 -20.71 10.52 -1.52
N LYS A 271 -20.51 9.61 -0.56
CA LYS A 271 -21.30 8.40 -0.28
C LYS A 271 -21.26 7.32 -1.36
N GLN A 272 -20.60 7.58 -2.48
CA GLN A 272 -20.44 6.58 -3.53
C GLN A 272 -19.14 6.73 -4.33
N ILE A 273 -18.52 5.60 -4.63
CA ILE A 273 -17.27 5.50 -5.39
C ILE A 273 -17.30 4.29 -6.32
N VAL A 274 -16.71 4.41 -7.51
CA VAL A 274 -16.47 3.30 -8.43
C VAL A 274 -14.97 3.08 -8.53
N LEU A 275 -14.56 1.86 -8.21
CA LEU A 275 -13.23 1.33 -8.46
C LEU A 275 -13.19 0.75 -9.86
N TYR A 276 -12.44 1.37 -10.77
CA TYR A 276 -12.38 0.94 -12.15
C TYR A 276 -10.96 0.68 -12.61
N GLY A 277 -10.84 -0.12 -13.66
CA GLY A 277 -9.55 -0.39 -14.30
C GLY A 277 -9.51 -1.78 -14.92
N PRO A 278 -8.33 -2.21 -15.37
CA PRO A 278 -8.18 -3.48 -16.07
C PRO A 278 -8.57 -4.69 -15.21
N PRO A 279 -8.97 -5.81 -15.83
CA PRO A 279 -9.33 -7.02 -15.09
C PRO A 279 -8.12 -7.54 -14.29
N GLY A 280 -8.39 -8.04 -13.08
CA GLY A 280 -7.35 -8.59 -12.21
C GLY A 280 -6.52 -7.58 -11.41
N THR A 281 -6.88 -6.29 -11.38
CA THR A 281 -6.19 -5.26 -10.57
C THR A 281 -6.62 -5.23 -9.09
N SER A 282 -7.11 -6.34 -8.53
CA SER A 282 -7.52 -6.46 -7.12
C SER A 282 -8.65 -5.51 -6.66
N LYS A 283 -9.41 -4.90 -7.59
CA LYS A 283 -10.52 -3.97 -7.29
C LYS A 283 -11.51 -4.52 -6.27
N THR A 284 -11.92 -5.79 -6.41
CA THR A 284 -12.81 -6.50 -5.48
C THR A 284 -12.23 -6.57 -4.07
N TRP A 285 -10.93 -6.84 -3.94
CA TRP A 285 -10.25 -6.84 -2.64
C TRP A 285 -10.20 -5.43 -2.05
N GLN A 286 -9.90 -4.42 -2.88
CA GLN A 286 -9.88 -3.02 -2.46
C GLN A 286 -11.26 -2.52 -2.01
N ALA A 287 -12.32 -2.87 -2.73
CA ALA A 287 -13.71 -2.56 -2.36
C ALA A 287 -14.07 -3.15 -1.00
N ARG A 288 -13.64 -4.39 -0.72
CA ARG A 288 -13.85 -5.03 0.58
C ARG A 288 -13.17 -4.26 1.70
N GLN A 289 -11.88 -3.96 1.56
CA GLN A 289 -11.12 -3.22 2.57
C GLN A 289 -11.73 -1.83 2.85
N LEU A 290 -12.12 -1.11 1.80
CA LEU A 290 -12.79 0.17 1.92
C LEU A 290 -14.15 0.04 2.64
N ALA A 291 -14.93 -0.99 2.35
CA ALA A 291 -16.20 -1.27 3.04
C ALA A 291 -16.00 -1.56 4.53
N GLU A 292 -15.03 -2.41 4.87
CA GLU A 292 -14.71 -2.74 6.26
C GLU A 292 -14.23 -1.49 7.03
N ALA A 293 -13.40 -0.65 6.39
CA ALA A 293 -12.90 0.59 6.98
C ALA A 293 -14.02 1.60 7.29
N VAL A 294 -15.03 1.73 6.42
CA VAL A 294 -16.21 2.58 6.68
C VAL A 294 -16.92 2.16 7.96
N ILE A 295 -17.20 0.86 8.12
CA ILE A 295 -17.91 0.34 9.29
C ILE A 295 -17.06 0.50 10.55
N ARG A 296 -15.78 0.11 10.51
CA ARG A 296 -14.88 0.23 11.66
C ARG A 296 -14.71 1.68 12.08
N ARG A 297 -14.60 2.60 11.12
CA ARG A 297 -14.49 4.03 11.41
C ARG A 297 -15.74 4.59 12.05
N ALA A 298 -16.91 4.23 11.53
CA ALA A 298 -18.17 4.65 12.13
C ALA A 298 -18.39 4.03 13.51
N ALA A 299 -17.99 2.78 13.74
CA ALA A 299 -18.02 2.15 15.05
C ALA A 299 -17.17 2.91 16.06
N LEU A 300 -15.94 3.28 15.68
CA LEU A 300 -15.05 4.06 16.53
C LEU A 300 -15.64 5.44 16.85
N ASP A 301 -16.15 6.15 15.85
CA ASP A 301 -16.70 7.50 16.00
C ASP A 301 -18.01 7.49 16.82
N SER A 302 -18.92 6.52 16.57
CA SER A 302 -20.27 6.49 17.17
C SER A 302 -20.36 5.76 18.50
N TRP A 303 -19.67 4.64 18.67
CA TRP A 303 -19.68 3.87 19.93
C TRP A 303 -18.67 4.40 20.95
N GLY A 304 -17.73 5.20 20.44
CA GLY A 304 -16.62 5.73 21.18
C GLY A 304 -15.49 4.72 21.37
N PRO A 305 -14.28 5.21 21.71
CA PRO A 305 -13.06 4.41 21.72
C PRO A 305 -13.08 3.25 22.72
N ASP A 306 -13.60 3.49 23.92
CA ASP A 306 -13.66 2.48 24.98
C ASP A 306 -14.50 1.27 24.56
N THR A 307 -15.65 1.51 23.96
CA THR A 307 -16.54 0.44 23.49
C THR A 307 -15.94 -0.28 22.29
N TYR A 308 -15.38 0.46 21.33
CA TYR A 308 -14.75 -0.10 20.14
C TYR A 308 -13.64 -1.09 20.49
N PHE A 309 -12.69 -0.69 21.35
CA PHE A 309 -11.53 -1.53 21.69
C PHE A 309 -11.85 -2.69 22.65
N ARG A 310 -12.94 -2.60 23.45
CA ARG A 310 -13.32 -3.66 24.38
C ARG A 310 -14.24 -4.73 23.77
N ASN A 311 -15.00 -4.39 22.73
CA ASN A 311 -15.97 -5.27 22.09
C ASN A 311 -15.57 -5.62 20.64
N SER A 312 -14.42 -6.26 20.46
CA SER A 312 -13.94 -6.69 19.13
C SER A 312 -14.97 -7.53 18.38
N ASP A 313 -15.65 -8.45 19.06
CA ASP A 313 -16.67 -9.32 18.44
C ASP A 313 -17.87 -8.52 17.92
N ALA A 314 -18.27 -7.45 18.62
CA ALA A 314 -19.35 -6.57 18.16
C ALA A 314 -18.93 -5.79 16.90
N VAL A 315 -17.66 -5.36 16.83
CA VAL A 315 -17.12 -4.69 15.64
C VAL A 315 -17.06 -5.65 14.45
N GLU A 316 -16.58 -6.88 14.64
CA GLU A 316 -16.54 -7.89 13.56
C GLU A 316 -17.95 -8.28 13.09
N ASN A 317 -18.90 -8.43 14.01
CA ASN A 317 -20.30 -8.66 13.66
C ASN A 317 -20.88 -7.48 12.88
N ALA A 318 -20.62 -6.23 13.31
CA ALA A 318 -21.05 -5.05 12.57
C ALA A 318 -20.45 -4.99 11.17
N VAL A 319 -19.16 -5.29 11.00
CA VAL A 319 -18.53 -5.35 9.66
C VAL A 319 -19.21 -6.39 8.78
N ARG A 320 -19.45 -7.60 9.30
CA ARG A 320 -20.13 -8.67 8.56
C ARG A 320 -21.56 -8.29 8.19
N ASP A 321 -22.29 -7.70 9.13
CA ASP A 321 -23.72 -7.51 9.02
C ASP A 321 -24.03 -6.25 8.21
N ASN A 322 -23.22 -5.19 8.29
CA ASN A 322 -23.50 -3.93 7.62
C ASN A 322 -22.91 -3.81 6.20
N VAL A 323 -22.17 -4.82 5.73
CA VAL A 323 -21.62 -4.86 4.36
C VAL A 323 -22.43 -5.86 3.52
N PHE A 324 -23.08 -5.35 2.47
CA PHE A 324 -23.91 -6.12 1.55
C PHE A 324 -23.23 -6.21 0.20
N TRP A 325 -23.04 -7.43 -0.31
CA TRP A 325 -22.36 -7.66 -1.59
C TRP A 325 -23.34 -8.17 -2.64
N LEU A 326 -23.35 -7.52 -3.82
CA LEU A 326 -24.12 -7.94 -4.98
C LEU A 326 -23.24 -7.89 -6.23
N GLN A 327 -23.06 -9.04 -6.88
CA GLN A 327 -22.44 -9.10 -8.21
C GLN A 327 -23.52 -8.96 -9.28
N LEU A 328 -23.33 -8.00 -10.19
CA LEU A 328 -24.28 -7.69 -11.24
C LEU A 328 -24.04 -8.53 -12.50
N HIS A 329 -25.13 -8.85 -13.18
CA HIS A 329 -25.13 -9.61 -14.44
C HIS A 329 -26.25 -9.11 -15.35
N PRO A 330 -26.23 -9.39 -16.66
CA PRO A 330 -27.22 -8.85 -17.61
C PRO A 330 -28.69 -9.18 -17.28
N GLY A 331 -28.95 -10.28 -16.58
CA GLY A 331 -30.29 -10.64 -16.12
C GLY A 331 -30.78 -9.90 -14.87
N TYR A 332 -30.03 -8.93 -14.35
CA TYR A 332 -30.37 -8.19 -13.13
C TYR A 332 -30.96 -6.83 -13.50
N GLY A 333 -32.24 -6.61 -13.21
CA GLY A 333 -32.95 -5.39 -13.54
C GLY A 333 -33.75 -4.82 -12.36
N TYR A 334 -34.66 -3.90 -12.68
CA TYR A 334 -35.50 -3.21 -11.69
C TYR A 334 -36.26 -4.16 -10.76
N GLU A 335 -36.81 -5.25 -11.33
CA GLU A 335 -37.63 -6.21 -10.59
C GLU A 335 -36.89 -6.93 -9.46
N GLN A 336 -35.59 -7.16 -9.65
CA GLN A 336 -34.73 -7.82 -8.66
C GLN A 336 -34.14 -6.81 -7.68
N PHE A 337 -33.83 -5.59 -8.14
CA PHE A 337 -33.12 -4.60 -7.32
C PHE A 337 -34.05 -3.71 -6.49
N ILE A 338 -35.11 -3.18 -7.10
CA ILE A 338 -36.04 -2.27 -6.43
C ILE A 338 -37.28 -3.02 -5.99
N ARG A 339 -38.04 -3.60 -6.92
CA ARG A 339 -39.24 -4.40 -6.63
C ARG A 339 -39.82 -5.02 -7.89
N GLY A 340 -40.47 -6.17 -7.75
CA GLY A 340 -41.11 -6.86 -8.87
C GLY A 340 -42.44 -7.51 -8.47
N LEU A 341 -43.30 -7.75 -9.46
CA LEU A 341 -44.53 -8.51 -9.26
C LEU A 341 -44.23 -10.01 -9.12
N ARG A 342 -44.75 -10.64 -8.08
CA ARG A 342 -44.64 -12.09 -7.85
C ARG A 342 -46.00 -12.72 -7.62
N LEU A 343 -46.17 -13.95 -8.10
CA LEU A 343 -47.38 -14.73 -7.89
C LEU A 343 -47.33 -15.41 -6.52
N GLU A 344 -48.36 -15.20 -5.71
CA GLU A 344 -48.50 -15.78 -4.37
C GLU A 344 -49.86 -16.48 -4.26
N GLY A 345 -49.85 -17.79 -4.46
CA GLY A 345 -51.09 -18.53 -4.69
C GLY A 345 -51.75 -18.04 -5.98
N ASP A 346 -52.96 -17.49 -5.86
CA ASP A 346 -53.75 -17.02 -7.00
C ASP A 346 -53.72 -15.48 -7.16
N VAL A 347 -52.91 -14.77 -6.37
CA VAL A 347 -52.83 -13.30 -6.38
C VAL A 347 -51.42 -12.84 -6.75
N THR A 348 -51.32 -11.84 -7.61
CA THR A 348 -50.05 -11.17 -7.92
C THR A 348 -49.84 -10.02 -6.95
N ARG A 349 -48.69 -9.97 -6.30
CA ARG A 349 -48.32 -8.92 -5.33
C ARG A 349 -46.96 -8.33 -5.65
N TYR A 350 -46.78 -7.05 -5.38
CA TYR A 350 -45.46 -6.42 -5.41
C TYR A 350 -44.60 -6.94 -4.25
N ARG A 351 -43.33 -7.22 -4.54
CA ARG A 351 -42.35 -7.63 -3.53
C ARG A 351 -41.10 -6.76 -3.60
N PRO A 352 -40.56 -6.37 -2.43
CA PRO A 352 -39.31 -5.61 -2.38
C PRO A 352 -38.17 -6.40 -3.02
N GLY A 353 -37.33 -5.67 -3.75
CA GLY A 353 -36.08 -6.16 -4.30
C GLY A 353 -34.95 -6.07 -3.28
N PHE A 354 -33.73 -6.18 -3.79
CA PHE A 354 -32.52 -6.21 -2.97
C PHE A 354 -32.27 -4.91 -2.21
N LEU A 355 -32.43 -3.73 -2.83
CA LEU A 355 -32.13 -2.45 -2.17
C LEU A 355 -33.09 -2.16 -1.00
N PRO A 356 -34.43 -2.27 -1.12
CA PRO A 356 -35.31 -2.10 0.03
C PRO A 356 -35.02 -3.14 1.14
N TRP A 357 -34.69 -4.38 0.77
CA TRP A 357 -34.28 -5.39 1.74
C TRP A 357 -33.03 -4.97 2.51
N VAL A 358 -32.01 -4.43 1.84
CA VAL A 358 -30.80 -3.88 2.51
C VAL A 358 -31.17 -2.80 3.52
N VAL A 359 -32.05 -1.87 3.14
CA VAL A 359 -32.51 -0.79 4.04
C VAL A 359 -33.22 -1.38 5.27
N GLU A 360 -34.17 -2.29 5.04
CA GLU A 360 -34.90 -2.96 6.12
C GLU A 360 -33.96 -3.72 7.07
N GLN A 361 -32.96 -4.43 6.54
CA GLN A 361 -31.98 -5.13 7.37
C GLN A 361 -31.15 -4.17 8.25
N LEU A 362 -30.80 -2.99 7.74
CA LEU A 362 -30.08 -1.98 8.52
C LEU A 362 -30.95 -1.41 9.64
N GLU A 363 -32.25 -1.20 9.38
CA GLU A 363 -33.20 -0.68 10.37
C GLU A 363 -33.51 -1.71 11.46
N GLN A 364 -33.80 -2.96 11.09
CA GLN A 364 -34.10 -4.04 12.03
C GLN A 364 -32.93 -4.30 12.99
N ARG A 365 -31.70 -4.29 12.48
CA ARG A 365 -30.50 -4.48 13.30
C ARG A 365 -30.25 -3.31 14.24
N ALA A 366 -30.49 -2.08 13.76
CA ALA A 366 -30.41 -0.90 14.62
C ALA A 366 -31.44 -0.95 15.76
N ALA A 367 -32.65 -1.42 15.49
CA ALA A 367 -33.70 -1.55 16.51
C ALA A 367 -33.42 -2.67 17.54
N GLY A 368 -32.66 -3.70 17.17
CA GLY A 368 -32.32 -4.83 18.03
C GLY A 368 -31.02 -4.68 18.84
N SER A 369 -30.35 -3.53 18.76
CA SER A 369 -29.03 -3.29 19.36
C SER A 369 -29.07 -2.11 20.34
N ASP A 370 -28.45 -2.27 21.52
CA ASP A 370 -28.24 -1.17 22.48
C ASP A 370 -27.11 -0.23 22.04
N LEU A 371 -26.29 -0.64 21.07
CA LEU A 371 -25.25 0.21 20.48
C LEU A 371 -25.83 1.15 19.42
N PRO A 372 -25.30 2.38 19.28
CA PRO A 372 -25.69 3.31 18.22
C PRO A 372 -25.66 2.67 16.83
N ARG A 373 -26.66 3.00 16.01
CA ARG A 373 -26.78 2.54 14.62
C ARG A 373 -25.51 2.89 13.84
N LEU A 374 -25.03 1.90 13.08
CA LEU A 374 -23.91 2.07 12.16
C LEU A 374 -24.39 2.17 10.71
N PRO A 375 -23.59 2.82 9.83
CA PRO A 375 -23.89 2.90 8.42
C PRO A 375 -23.97 1.53 7.74
N GLY A 376 -24.55 1.50 6.55
CA GLY A 376 -24.48 0.34 5.66
C GLY A 376 -23.51 0.58 4.51
N VAL A 377 -22.93 -0.48 3.95
CA VAL A 377 -22.15 -0.42 2.70
C VAL A 377 -22.73 -1.42 1.72
N LEU A 378 -23.17 -0.93 0.56
CA LEU A 378 -23.60 -1.73 -0.56
C LEU A 378 -22.47 -1.81 -1.60
N VAL A 379 -21.89 -2.98 -1.76
CA VAL A 379 -20.89 -3.25 -2.81
C VAL A 379 -21.59 -3.83 -4.04
N LEU A 380 -21.51 -3.10 -5.14
CA LEU A 380 -22.00 -3.52 -6.46
C LEU A 380 -20.80 -3.93 -7.30
N ASP A 381 -20.58 -5.23 -7.45
CA ASP A 381 -19.46 -5.78 -8.23
C ASP A 381 -19.90 -5.89 -9.70
N GLU A 382 -19.02 -5.56 -10.64
CA GLU A 382 -19.30 -5.60 -12.09
C GLU A 382 -20.45 -4.67 -12.54
N ILE A 383 -20.45 -3.41 -12.08
CA ILE A 383 -21.57 -2.46 -12.25
C ILE A 383 -21.95 -2.16 -13.69
N ASN A 384 -21.06 -2.42 -14.63
CA ASN A 384 -21.20 -2.14 -16.04
C ASN A 384 -21.81 -3.31 -16.84
N ARG A 385 -22.12 -4.43 -16.20
CA ARG A 385 -22.78 -5.60 -16.82
C ARG A 385 -24.31 -5.49 -16.90
N THR A 386 -24.89 -4.42 -16.37
CA THR A 386 -26.33 -4.13 -16.45
C THR A 386 -26.55 -2.64 -16.70
N ASN A 387 -27.73 -2.28 -17.21
CA ASN A 387 -28.14 -0.89 -17.30
C ASN A 387 -28.47 -0.36 -15.90
N LEU A 388 -27.49 0.28 -15.27
CA LEU A 388 -27.61 0.77 -13.90
C LEU A 388 -28.73 1.82 -13.75
N SER A 389 -29.01 2.63 -14.77
CA SER A 389 -30.10 3.62 -14.74
C SER A 389 -31.47 2.95 -14.67
N GLU A 390 -31.68 1.92 -15.50
CA GLU A 390 -32.93 1.14 -15.50
C GLU A 390 -33.08 0.31 -14.23
N MET A 391 -32.00 -0.33 -13.76
CA MET A 391 -32.00 -1.12 -12.54
C MET A 391 -32.36 -0.28 -11.31
N LEU A 392 -31.85 0.95 -11.21
CA LEU A 392 -32.10 1.83 -10.09
C LEU A 392 -33.47 2.51 -10.14
N GLY A 393 -34.02 2.76 -11.33
CA GLY A 393 -35.30 3.46 -11.50
C GLY A 393 -35.37 4.74 -10.65
N GLU A 394 -36.34 4.82 -9.74
CA GLU A 394 -36.57 5.98 -8.88
C GLU A 394 -35.45 6.19 -7.85
N ALA A 395 -34.83 5.11 -7.38
CA ALA A 395 -33.73 5.14 -6.42
C ALA A 395 -32.51 5.90 -6.95
N PHE A 396 -32.40 6.04 -8.26
CA PHE A 396 -31.36 6.81 -8.93
C PHE A 396 -31.25 8.25 -8.42
N SER A 397 -32.39 8.90 -8.18
CA SER A 397 -32.45 10.26 -7.63
C SER A 397 -32.05 10.29 -6.16
N LEU A 398 -32.46 9.28 -5.39
CA LEU A 398 -32.21 9.16 -3.95
C LEU A 398 -30.75 8.87 -3.60
N LEU A 399 -29.94 8.37 -4.53
CA LEU A 399 -28.51 8.14 -4.30
C LEU A 399 -27.69 9.45 -4.23
N GLU A 400 -28.25 10.59 -4.66
CA GLU A 400 -27.60 11.88 -4.46
C GLU A 400 -27.54 12.25 -2.98
N SER A 401 -26.39 12.75 -2.51
CA SER A 401 -26.17 13.03 -1.08
C SER A 401 -27.21 13.99 -0.48
N GLY A 402 -27.78 14.91 -1.28
CA GLY A 402 -28.85 15.82 -0.84
C GLY A 402 -30.28 15.30 -1.01
N GLN A 403 -30.46 14.06 -1.46
CA GLN A 403 -31.78 13.40 -1.63
C GLN A 403 -31.93 12.16 -0.75
N ARG A 404 -30.85 11.67 -0.14
CA ARG A 404 -30.91 10.62 0.87
C ARG A 404 -31.72 11.08 2.08
N GLY A 405 -32.40 10.15 2.75
CA GLY A 405 -33.34 10.43 3.83
C GLY A 405 -34.69 10.96 3.37
N THR A 406 -34.89 11.25 2.08
CA THR A 406 -36.20 11.65 1.54
C THR A 406 -37.02 10.43 1.11
N GLU A 407 -38.34 10.55 1.27
CA GLU A 407 -39.31 9.54 0.86
C GLU A 407 -39.56 9.61 -0.64
N ARG A 408 -39.59 8.43 -1.28
CA ARG A 408 -40.04 8.28 -2.67
C ARG A 408 -41.06 7.16 -2.77
N GLU A 409 -42.29 7.52 -3.15
CA GLU A 409 -43.31 6.54 -3.49
C GLU A 409 -42.91 5.74 -4.73
N LEU A 410 -43.05 4.42 -4.66
CA LEU A 410 -42.76 3.50 -5.76
C LEU A 410 -44.02 3.30 -6.61
N PRO A 411 -43.96 3.52 -7.94
CA PRO A 411 -45.13 3.48 -8.80
C PRO A 411 -45.64 2.05 -9.03
N GLY A 412 -46.97 1.87 -8.97
CA GLY A 412 -47.66 0.57 -8.97
C GLY A 412 -47.85 0.06 -7.54
N PHE A 413 -49.01 -0.43 -7.17
CA PHE A 413 -49.25 -0.91 -5.81
C PHE A 413 -50.36 -1.95 -5.83
N ASP A 414 -50.39 -2.79 -4.79
CA ASP A 414 -51.40 -3.81 -4.64
C ASP A 414 -52.78 -3.16 -4.47
N HIS A 415 -53.83 -3.81 -4.96
CA HIS A 415 -55.21 -3.32 -4.78
C HIS A 415 -55.50 -3.15 -3.28
N ASP A 416 -56.14 -2.03 -2.91
CA ASP A 416 -56.44 -1.62 -1.53
C ASP A 416 -55.24 -1.38 -0.60
N HIS A 417 -54.03 -1.16 -1.14
CA HIS A 417 -52.84 -0.77 -0.38
C HIS A 417 -52.32 0.60 -0.83
N ASP A 418 -51.75 1.36 0.09
CA ASP A 418 -51.02 2.58 -0.24
C ASP A 418 -49.70 2.24 -0.97
N PRO A 419 -49.14 3.18 -1.76
CA PRO A 419 -47.84 2.98 -2.39
C PRO A 419 -46.74 2.65 -1.38
N ASP A 420 -45.91 1.66 -1.70
CA ASP A 420 -44.68 1.42 -0.95
C ASP A 420 -43.77 2.66 -1.05
N VAL A 421 -43.11 3.01 0.05
CA VAL A 421 -42.18 4.13 0.12
C VAL A 421 -40.75 3.61 0.24
N LEU A 422 -39.86 4.10 -0.62
CA LEU A 422 -38.42 3.88 -0.52
C LEU A 422 -37.75 5.09 0.13
N VAL A 423 -36.97 4.83 1.18
CA VAL A 423 -36.05 5.80 1.78
C VAL A 423 -34.65 5.22 1.74
N ILE A 424 -33.72 5.90 1.07
CA ILE A 424 -32.30 5.53 1.14
C ILE A 424 -31.68 6.25 2.34
N PRO A 425 -31.11 5.53 3.33
CA PRO A 425 -30.46 6.18 4.46
C PRO A 425 -29.31 7.10 4.04
N GLU A 426 -29.16 8.22 4.76
CA GLU A 426 -28.05 9.17 4.56
C GLU A 426 -26.67 8.54 4.71
N ASP A 427 -26.61 7.44 5.47
CA ASP A 427 -25.42 6.71 5.84
C ASP A 427 -25.29 5.35 5.12
N LEU A 428 -26.00 5.15 4.01
CA LEU A 428 -25.76 4.03 3.11
C LEU A 428 -24.66 4.38 2.09
N TYR A 429 -23.50 3.73 2.15
CA TYR A 429 -22.43 3.92 1.19
C TYR A 429 -22.56 2.95 0.02
N VAL A 430 -22.17 3.36 -1.19
CA VAL A 430 -22.15 2.49 -2.37
C VAL A 430 -20.75 2.39 -2.95
N ILE A 431 -20.22 1.19 -3.08
CA ILE A 431 -18.93 0.92 -3.72
C ILE A 431 -19.17 0.10 -4.97
N GLY A 432 -18.91 0.67 -6.14
CA GLY A 432 -18.95 -0.03 -7.41
C GLY A 432 -17.58 -0.59 -7.79
N THR A 433 -17.54 -1.73 -8.46
CA THR A 433 -16.35 -2.17 -9.22
C THR A 433 -16.68 -2.25 -10.71
N MET A 434 -15.71 -1.93 -11.57
CA MET A 434 -15.90 -1.91 -13.02
C MET A 434 -14.66 -2.41 -13.77
N ASN A 435 -14.85 -3.36 -14.69
CA ASN A 435 -13.83 -3.75 -15.66
C ASN A 435 -13.98 -2.96 -16.96
N GLU A 436 -12.91 -2.38 -17.49
CA GLU A 436 -13.01 -1.51 -18.67
C GLU A 436 -13.10 -2.24 -20.02
N ILE A 437 -12.72 -3.52 -20.07
CA ILE A 437 -12.58 -4.28 -21.34
C ILE A 437 -13.84 -5.06 -21.72
N ASP A 438 -14.76 -5.31 -20.78
CA ASP A 438 -15.89 -6.23 -21.03
C ASP A 438 -16.71 -5.73 -22.25
N GLN A 439 -16.71 -6.52 -23.32
CA GLN A 439 -17.33 -6.16 -24.61
C GLN A 439 -18.87 -6.17 -24.56
N SER A 440 -19.47 -6.62 -23.45
CA SER A 440 -20.91 -6.70 -23.21
C SER A 440 -21.44 -5.56 -22.33
N VAL A 441 -20.75 -4.43 -22.31
CA VAL A 441 -20.99 -3.35 -21.34
C VAL A 441 -21.95 -2.31 -21.88
N GLU A 442 -23.04 -2.10 -21.14
CA GLU A 442 -23.91 -0.95 -21.31
C GLU A 442 -23.13 0.33 -20.99
N THR A 443 -23.20 1.35 -21.85
CA THR A 443 -22.51 2.63 -21.59
C THR A 443 -23.10 3.29 -20.35
N LEU A 444 -22.28 3.46 -19.31
CA LEU A 444 -22.75 4.13 -18.10
C LEU A 444 -23.13 5.59 -18.40
N ASP A 445 -24.38 5.96 -18.11
CA ASP A 445 -24.93 7.29 -18.39
C ASP A 445 -24.07 8.38 -17.72
N PHE A 446 -23.87 9.50 -18.42
CA PHE A 446 -23.25 10.71 -17.90
C PHE A 446 -23.91 11.23 -16.61
N ALA A 447 -25.22 10.99 -16.42
CA ALA A 447 -25.90 11.26 -15.16
C ALA A 447 -25.35 10.42 -13.99
N LEU A 448 -25.03 9.14 -14.21
CA LEU A 448 -24.41 8.29 -13.20
C LEU A 448 -22.98 8.72 -12.91
N ARG A 449 -22.19 9.00 -13.95
CA ARG A 449 -20.78 9.38 -13.78
C ARG A 449 -20.59 10.58 -12.85
N ARG A 450 -21.52 11.55 -12.85
CA ARG A 450 -21.49 12.73 -11.96
C ARG A 450 -21.83 12.44 -10.49
N ARG A 451 -22.52 11.33 -10.23
CA ARG A 451 -22.99 10.93 -8.89
C ARG A 451 -21.94 10.11 -8.15
N PHE A 452 -21.10 9.37 -8.85
CA PHE A 452 -20.01 8.58 -8.26
C PHE A 452 -18.69 9.34 -8.28
N LEU A 453 -17.84 9.11 -7.27
CA LEU A 453 -16.40 9.30 -7.44
C LEU A 453 -15.82 8.14 -8.26
N TRP A 454 -14.74 8.41 -8.99
CA TRP A 454 -14.10 7.43 -9.85
C TRP A 454 -12.66 7.28 -9.42
N ARG A 455 -12.27 6.07 -9.01
CA ARG A 455 -10.90 5.74 -8.64
C ARG A 455 -10.37 4.70 -9.60
N GLU A 456 -9.36 5.09 -10.37
CA GLU A 456 -8.61 4.16 -11.20
C GLU A 456 -7.77 3.26 -10.29
N CYS A 457 -7.77 1.96 -10.60
CA CYS A 457 -7.00 0.94 -9.91
C CYS A 457 -6.03 0.32 -10.94
N PRO A 458 -4.90 1.01 -11.21
CA PRO A 458 -3.93 0.57 -12.21
C PRO A 458 -3.15 -0.66 -11.72
N PHE A 459 -2.31 -1.20 -12.61
CA PHE A 459 -1.26 -2.11 -12.20
C PHE A 459 -0.14 -1.35 -11.47
N GLU A 460 0.35 -1.92 -10.38
CA GLU A 460 1.43 -1.43 -9.53
C GLU A 460 2.35 -2.61 -9.15
N ALA A 461 3.64 -2.47 -9.45
CA ALA A 461 4.64 -3.50 -9.17
C ALA A 461 4.70 -3.89 -7.68
N ASP A 462 4.61 -2.92 -6.77
CA ASP A 462 4.62 -3.12 -5.32
C ASP A 462 3.43 -3.95 -4.86
N THR A 463 2.24 -3.62 -5.37
CA THR A 463 1.02 -4.37 -5.09
C THR A 463 1.12 -5.81 -5.61
N LEU A 464 1.71 -6.03 -6.80
CA LEU A 464 1.97 -7.39 -7.30
C LEU A 464 2.86 -8.17 -6.32
N LEU A 465 3.95 -7.59 -5.87
CA LEU A 465 4.91 -8.28 -4.99
C LEU A 465 4.30 -8.64 -3.64
N ALA A 466 3.49 -7.75 -3.05
CA ALA A 466 2.75 -8.04 -1.83
C ALA A 466 1.75 -9.20 -2.02
N ILE A 467 1.08 -9.27 -3.18
CA ILE A 467 0.17 -10.38 -3.50
C ILE A 467 0.96 -11.69 -3.67
N VAL A 468 2.11 -11.66 -4.34
CA VAL A 468 2.96 -12.85 -4.52
C VAL A 468 3.49 -13.34 -3.18
N GLU A 469 3.95 -12.44 -2.30
CA GLU A 469 4.40 -12.78 -0.95
C GLU A 469 3.30 -13.51 -0.16
N HIS A 470 2.09 -12.94 -0.14
CA HIS A 470 0.97 -13.57 0.55
C HIS A 470 0.60 -14.95 -0.02
N ARG A 471 0.71 -15.13 -1.34
CA ARG A 471 0.49 -16.43 -1.98
C ARG A 471 1.65 -17.40 -1.75
N TRP A 472 2.88 -16.88 -1.58
CA TRP A 472 4.08 -17.68 -1.41
C TRP A 472 3.96 -18.66 -0.25
N ASP A 473 3.46 -18.19 0.89
CA ASP A 473 3.27 -19.01 2.10
C ASP A 473 2.33 -20.21 1.89
N ARG A 474 1.41 -20.10 0.93
CA ARG A 474 0.43 -21.14 0.60
C ARG A 474 0.94 -22.08 -0.48
N GLU A 475 1.64 -21.54 -1.48
CA GLU A 475 2.00 -22.26 -2.71
C GLU A 475 3.42 -22.85 -2.66
N VAL A 476 4.32 -22.27 -1.86
CA VAL A 476 5.74 -22.62 -1.82
C VAL A 476 6.10 -23.16 -0.45
N ALA A 477 6.76 -24.33 -0.41
CA ALA A 477 7.17 -24.94 0.84
C ALA A 477 8.16 -24.04 1.60
N ALA A 478 7.94 -23.84 2.91
CA ALA A 478 8.69 -22.94 3.81
C ALA A 478 10.24 -23.04 3.77
N ARG A 479 10.79 -24.16 3.27
CA ARG A 479 12.24 -24.32 3.04
C ARG A 479 12.80 -23.46 1.90
N PHE A 480 11.94 -22.93 1.04
CA PHE A 480 12.25 -21.98 -0.02
C PHE A 480 11.66 -20.62 0.40
N PRO A 481 12.45 -19.79 1.10
CA PRO A 481 11.99 -18.51 1.62
C PRO A 481 11.71 -17.52 0.47
N PHE A 482 10.70 -16.67 0.63
CA PHE A 482 10.25 -15.72 -0.40
C PHE A 482 11.38 -14.78 -0.84
N GLU A 483 12.21 -14.37 0.11
CA GLU A 483 13.33 -13.46 -0.02
C GLU A 483 14.39 -13.96 -1.01
N ASP A 484 14.56 -15.28 -1.16
CA ASP A 484 15.48 -15.86 -2.14
C ASP A 484 14.99 -15.58 -3.59
N ALA A 485 13.69 -15.36 -3.79
CA ALA A 485 13.08 -15.09 -5.09
C ALA A 485 12.84 -13.59 -5.37
N VAL A 486 12.82 -12.75 -4.33
CA VAL A 486 12.52 -11.30 -4.44
C VAL A 486 13.28 -10.60 -5.58
N PRO A 487 14.61 -10.74 -5.75
CA PRO A 487 15.32 -10.02 -6.82
C PRO A 487 14.81 -10.35 -8.24
N GLN A 488 14.40 -11.60 -8.47
CA GLN A 488 13.82 -11.99 -9.76
C GLN A 488 12.35 -11.61 -9.85
N LEU A 489 11.60 -11.67 -8.74
CA LEU A 489 10.22 -11.21 -8.71
C LEU A 489 10.11 -9.70 -8.95
N GLU A 490 11.04 -8.89 -8.43
CA GLU A 490 11.17 -7.46 -8.76
C GLU A 490 11.43 -7.26 -10.24
N THR A 491 12.41 -7.98 -10.80
CA THR A 491 12.68 -7.94 -12.25
C THR A 491 11.45 -8.34 -13.08
N MET A 492 10.66 -9.30 -12.61
CA MET A 492 9.42 -9.71 -13.24
C MET A 492 8.33 -8.65 -13.12
N ALA A 493 8.21 -7.99 -11.97
CA ALA A 493 7.25 -6.91 -11.75
C ALA A 493 7.56 -5.69 -12.63
N ASP A 494 8.84 -5.32 -12.76
CA ASP A 494 9.29 -4.28 -13.70
C ASP A 494 8.95 -4.65 -15.15
N ARG A 495 9.15 -5.91 -15.53
CA ARG A 495 8.81 -6.43 -16.86
C ARG A 495 7.30 -6.52 -17.10
N ALA A 496 6.52 -6.79 -16.06
CA ALA A 496 5.06 -6.73 -16.09
C ALA A 496 4.57 -5.28 -16.31
N GLN A 497 5.19 -4.31 -15.62
CA GLN A 497 4.94 -2.89 -15.86
C GLN A 497 5.29 -2.52 -17.31
N ALA A 498 6.49 -2.87 -17.77
CA ALA A 498 6.91 -2.59 -19.15
C ALA A 498 6.00 -3.25 -20.21
N LEU A 499 5.49 -4.45 -19.94
CA LEU A 499 4.48 -5.09 -20.77
C LEU A 499 3.18 -4.27 -20.79
N ASN A 500 2.70 -3.82 -19.62
CA ASN A 500 1.51 -3.00 -19.51
C ASN A 500 1.66 -1.62 -20.18
N ASP A 501 2.84 -1.02 -20.12
CA ASP A 501 3.15 0.22 -20.83
C ASP A 501 3.12 -0.01 -22.34
N ALA A 502 3.71 -1.13 -22.81
CA ALA A 502 3.69 -1.49 -24.22
C ALA A 502 2.30 -1.84 -24.77
N ILE A 503 1.43 -2.43 -23.94
CA ILE A 503 0.01 -2.66 -24.24
C ILE A 503 -0.73 -1.32 -24.33
N ALA A 504 -0.49 -0.43 -23.37
CA ALA A 504 -1.13 0.89 -23.33
C ALA A 504 -0.75 1.77 -24.53
N GLU A 505 0.47 1.63 -25.07
CA GLU A 505 0.97 2.34 -26.25
C GLU A 505 0.65 1.64 -27.58
N SER A 506 0.12 0.41 -27.55
CA SER A 506 -0.15 -0.35 -28.78
C SER A 506 -1.29 0.29 -29.58
N PRO A 507 -1.16 0.49 -30.90
CA PRO A 507 -2.23 1.05 -31.73
C PRO A 507 -3.51 0.19 -31.79
N GLU A 508 -3.38 -1.12 -31.56
CA GLU A 508 -4.49 -2.08 -31.59
C GLU A 508 -5.18 -2.21 -30.23
N LEU A 509 -4.46 -1.88 -29.15
CA LEU A 509 -4.94 -1.96 -27.77
C LEU A 509 -4.98 -0.55 -27.16
N GLY A 510 -4.90 -0.47 -25.84
CA GLY A 510 -4.95 0.77 -25.09
C GLY A 510 -4.81 0.50 -23.59
N ARG A 511 -4.82 1.57 -22.78
CA ARG A 511 -4.63 1.48 -21.31
C ARG A 511 -5.60 0.52 -20.63
N GLN A 512 -6.85 0.49 -21.08
CA GLN A 512 -7.87 -0.40 -20.55
C GLN A 512 -7.50 -1.89 -20.67
N PHE A 513 -6.65 -2.27 -21.63
CA PHE A 513 -6.22 -3.65 -21.90
C PHE A 513 -5.01 -4.11 -21.08
N GLN A 514 -4.52 -3.28 -20.16
CA GLN A 514 -3.46 -3.69 -19.24
C GLN A 514 -3.85 -4.96 -18.47
N ILE A 515 -2.84 -5.71 -18.06
CA ILE A 515 -3.00 -6.96 -17.33
C ILE A 515 -2.88 -6.66 -15.84
N GLY A 516 -3.86 -7.08 -15.07
CA GLY A 516 -3.87 -6.87 -13.63
C GLY A 516 -2.93 -7.81 -12.85
N HIS A 517 -2.65 -7.42 -11.60
CA HIS A 517 -1.76 -8.12 -10.68
C HIS A 517 -2.05 -9.61 -10.53
N THR A 518 -3.32 -10.01 -10.50
CA THR A 518 -3.70 -11.40 -10.21
C THR A 518 -3.16 -12.40 -11.23
N TYR A 519 -3.07 -12.01 -12.50
CA TYR A 519 -2.53 -12.86 -13.55
C TYR A 519 -1.03 -13.09 -13.37
N PHE A 520 -0.26 -12.04 -13.08
CA PHE A 520 1.17 -12.16 -12.79
C PHE A 520 1.43 -12.88 -11.46
N ALA A 521 0.55 -12.73 -10.47
CA ALA A 521 0.69 -13.32 -9.15
C ALA A 521 0.57 -14.86 -9.13
N ASP A 522 0.05 -15.46 -10.20
CA ASP A 522 0.06 -16.92 -10.40
C ASP A 522 1.49 -17.49 -10.46
N ILE A 523 2.51 -16.63 -10.59
CA ILE A 523 3.91 -17.06 -10.54
C ILE A 523 4.26 -17.82 -9.26
N ALA A 524 3.64 -17.48 -8.12
CA ALA A 524 3.86 -18.18 -6.85
C ALA A 524 3.51 -19.68 -6.97
N PHE A 525 2.38 -19.97 -7.63
CA PHE A 525 1.94 -21.34 -7.91
C PHE A 525 2.92 -22.06 -8.84
N PHE A 526 3.32 -21.43 -9.96
CA PHE A 526 4.24 -22.06 -10.92
C PHE A 526 5.62 -22.33 -10.31
N ILE A 527 6.14 -21.40 -9.50
CA ILE A 527 7.36 -21.62 -8.72
C ILE A 527 7.16 -22.79 -7.75
N GLY A 528 6.08 -22.79 -6.98
CA GLY A 528 5.74 -23.85 -6.02
C GLY A 528 5.74 -25.24 -6.64
N GLN A 529 5.09 -25.40 -7.80
CA GLN A 529 5.10 -26.66 -8.55
C GLN A 529 6.49 -27.03 -9.07
N TRP A 530 7.25 -26.06 -9.58
CA TRP A 530 8.59 -26.31 -10.14
C TRP A 530 9.63 -26.72 -9.09
N VAL A 531 9.53 -26.20 -7.87
CA VAL A 531 10.42 -26.57 -6.75
C VAL A 531 9.95 -27.81 -5.99
N LYS A 532 8.73 -28.29 -6.25
CA LYS A 532 8.18 -29.49 -5.64
C LYS A 532 9.08 -30.69 -5.90
N GLY A 533 9.43 -31.41 -4.83
CA GLY A 533 10.34 -32.57 -4.90
C GLY A 533 11.83 -32.25 -5.00
N ARG A 534 12.25 -30.98 -5.15
CA ARG A 534 13.68 -30.62 -5.14
C ARG A 534 14.24 -30.62 -3.71
N LYS A 535 15.48 -31.09 -3.52
CA LYS A 535 16.16 -31.04 -2.21
C LYS A 535 16.94 -29.74 -1.99
N ALA A 536 17.54 -29.19 -3.04
CA ALA A 536 18.36 -27.99 -2.99
C ALA A 536 17.58 -26.77 -3.50
N ARG A 537 17.92 -25.60 -2.95
CA ARG A 537 17.46 -24.30 -3.44
C ARG A 537 18.09 -23.99 -4.80
N PRO A 538 17.39 -23.28 -5.71
CA PRO A 538 18.03 -22.75 -6.91
C PRO A 538 19.23 -21.88 -6.54
N ALA A 539 20.37 -22.09 -7.18
CA ALA A 539 21.56 -21.29 -6.91
C ALA A 539 21.26 -19.82 -7.23
N ASN A 540 21.66 -18.90 -6.34
CA ASN A 540 21.51 -17.45 -6.49
C ASN A 540 20.09 -16.97 -6.83
N GLY A 541 19.04 -17.63 -6.31
CA GLY A 541 17.66 -17.17 -6.48
C GLY A 541 17.13 -17.27 -7.93
N THR A 542 17.68 -18.20 -8.72
CA THR A 542 17.36 -18.37 -10.16
C THR A 542 16.02 -19.10 -10.42
N TYR A 543 14.93 -18.59 -9.83
CA TYR A 543 13.58 -19.15 -9.96
C TYR A 543 12.94 -18.90 -11.34
N LEU A 544 13.14 -17.70 -11.89
CA LEU A 544 12.51 -17.17 -13.10
C LEU A 544 13.48 -16.99 -14.27
N TRP A 545 14.74 -16.67 -14.00
CA TRP A 545 15.80 -16.62 -15.00
C TRP A 545 17.05 -17.36 -14.54
N THR A 546 17.77 -17.94 -15.49
CA THR A 546 19.13 -18.47 -15.27
C THR A 546 20.15 -17.33 -15.12
N ALA A 547 21.37 -17.64 -14.66
CA ALA A 547 22.46 -16.66 -14.61
C ALA A 547 22.81 -16.07 -15.98
N ALA A 548 22.55 -16.81 -17.07
CA ALA A 548 22.70 -16.34 -18.45
C ALA A 548 21.46 -15.57 -18.96
N ARG A 549 20.55 -15.14 -18.07
CA ARG A 549 19.29 -14.43 -18.37
C ARG A 549 18.31 -15.17 -19.28
N LYS A 550 18.43 -16.49 -19.41
CA LYS A 550 17.41 -17.28 -20.10
C LYS A 550 16.21 -17.52 -19.18
N PRO A 551 14.96 -17.36 -19.65
CA PRO A 551 13.77 -17.62 -18.85
C PRO A 551 13.71 -19.10 -18.42
N GLN A 552 13.25 -19.33 -17.20
CA GLN A 552 13.08 -20.64 -16.58
C GLN A 552 11.63 -21.11 -16.73
N PRO A 553 11.34 -22.41 -16.58
CA PRO A 553 10.00 -22.96 -16.76
C PRO A 553 8.86 -22.22 -16.03
N PRO A 554 8.99 -21.78 -14.76
CA PRO A 554 7.89 -21.07 -14.08
C PRO A 554 7.44 -19.82 -14.80
N LEU A 555 8.39 -19.04 -15.35
CA LEU A 555 8.10 -17.80 -16.05
C LEU A 555 7.51 -18.06 -17.45
N VAL A 556 8.00 -19.10 -18.14
CA VAL A 556 7.47 -19.53 -19.43
C VAL A 556 6.05 -20.10 -19.28
N ASP A 557 5.80 -20.89 -18.24
CA ASP A 557 4.47 -21.40 -17.93
C ASP A 557 3.49 -20.27 -17.59
N LEU A 558 3.93 -19.26 -16.83
CA LEU A 558 3.12 -18.06 -16.58
C LEU A 558 2.71 -17.37 -17.88
N TRP A 559 3.67 -17.16 -18.80
CA TRP A 559 3.38 -16.56 -20.10
C TRP A 559 2.38 -17.42 -20.89
N ASN A 560 2.71 -18.68 -21.17
CA ASN A 560 1.93 -19.55 -22.05
C ASN A 560 0.53 -19.88 -21.52
N ARG A 561 0.34 -19.89 -20.19
CA ARG A 561 -0.90 -20.38 -19.57
C ARG A 561 -1.79 -19.28 -19.01
N SER A 562 -1.22 -18.15 -18.60
CA SER A 562 -1.99 -17.06 -17.98
C SER A 562 -2.01 -15.80 -18.85
N LEU A 563 -0.88 -15.39 -19.44
CA LEU A 563 -0.77 -14.10 -20.14
C LEU A 563 -1.09 -14.20 -21.63
N GLU A 564 -0.47 -15.13 -22.34
CA GLU A 564 -0.62 -15.30 -23.79
C GLU A 564 -2.07 -15.54 -24.20
N PRO A 565 -2.84 -16.47 -23.60
CA PRO A 565 -4.24 -16.69 -23.99
C PRO A 565 -5.12 -15.45 -23.81
N LEU A 566 -4.84 -14.63 -22.80
CA LEU A 566 -5.57 -13.39 -22.54
C LEU A 566 -5.25 -12.32 -23.60
N ILE A 567 -3.97 -12.13 -23.89
CA ILE A 567 -3.51 -11.17 -24.91
C ILE A 567 -3.98 -11.58 -26.30
N GLU A 568 -3.96 -12.88 -26.62
CA GLU A 568 -4.50 -13.41 -27.88
C GLU A 568 -5.98 -13.08 -28.05
N GLN A 569 -6.76 -13.16 -26.95
CA GLN A 569 -8.16 -12.77 -26.95
C GLN A 569 -8.34 -11.26 -27.14
N TYR A 570 -7.50 -10.43 -26.52
CA TYR A 570 -7.54 -8.97 -26.71
C TYR A 570 -7.22 -8.55 -28.14
N LEU A 571 -6.29 -9.25 -28.80
CA LEU A 571 -5.91 -9.03 -30.19
C LEU A 571 -6.77 -9.84 -31.18
N ALA A 572 -7.89 -10.42 -30.74
CA ALA A 572 -8.75 -11.21 -31.61
C ALA A 572 -9.32 -10.35 -32.74
N GLY A 573 -9.03 -10.74 -33.98
CA GLY A 573 -9.45 -9.99 -35.18
C GLY A 573 -8.45 -8.93 -35.66
N SER A 574 -7.30 -8.76 -34.99
CA SER A 574 -6.23 -7.88 -35.46
C SER A 574 -5.28 -8.61 -36.42
N ASP A 575 -4.97 -7.98 -37.56
CA ASP A 575 -4.04 -8.51 -38.56
C ASP A 575 -2.58 -8.54 -38.08
N VAL A 576 -2.24 -7.76 -37.04
CA VAL A 576 -0.89 -7.70 -36.46
C VAL A 576 -0.75 -8.55 -35.19
N ARG A 577 -1.75 -9.38 -34.86
CA ARG A 577 -1.79 -10.21 -33.65
C ARG A 577 -0.50 -10.97 -33.38
N GLU A 578 0.01 -11.71 -34.37
CA GLU A 578 1.24 -12.50 -34.20
C GLU A 578 2.49 -11.63 -33.95
N HIS A 579 2.52 -10.44 -34.54
CA HIS A 579 3.62 -9.50 -34.37
C HIS A 579 3.60 -8.88 -32.97
N GLU A 580 2.44 -8.39 -32.53
CA GLU A 580 2.28 -7.81 -31.19
C GLU A 580 2.49 -8.86 -30.10
N LEU A 581 1.98 -10.08 -30.27
CA LEU A 581 2.17 -11.16 -29.29
C LEU A 581 3.66 -11.48 -29.09
N LYS A 582 4.44 -11.60 -30.18
CA LYS A 582 5.90 -11.82 -30.11
C LYS A 582 6.64 -10.62 -29.52
N ARG A 583 6.17 -9.40 -29.77
CA ARG A 583 6.73 -8.18 -29.17
C ARG A 583 6.53 -8.21 -27.65
N PHE A 584 5.30 -8.47 -27.20
CA PHE A 584 4.92 -8.57 -25.80
C PHE A 584 5.65 -9.72 -25.07
N GLU A 585 5.76 -10.89 -25.69
CA GLU A 585 6.52 -12.02 -25.15
C GLU A 585 7.97 -11.63 -24.89
N ARG A 586 8.61 -10.95 -25.84
CA ARG A 586 10.00 -10.53 -25.72
C ARG A 586 10.19 -9.47 -24.62
N ILE A 587 9.24 -8.55 -24.47
CA ILE A 587 9.24 -7.56 -23.39
C ILE A 587 9.13 -8.24 -22.03
N PHE A 588 8.25 -9.24 -21.90
CA PHE A 588 8.04 -9.92 -20.62
C PHE A 588 9.14 -10.94 -20.28
N LEU A 589 9.46 -11.87 -21.18
CA LEU A 589 10.41 -12.96 -20.93
C LEU A 589 11.88 -12.56 -21.04
N GLY A 590 12.20 -11.62 -21.96
CA GLY A 590 13.52 -11.01 -22.08
C GLY A 590 14.42 -11.54 -23.18
#